data_AF-A0A4R5BQC1-F1
#
_entry.id   AF-A0A4R5BQC1-F1
#
_cell.length_a   1.000
_cell.length_b   1.000
_cell.length_c   1.000
_cell.angle_alpha   90.00
_cell.angle_beta   90.00
_cell.angle_gamma   90.00
#
_symmetry.space_group_name_H-M   'P 1'
#
loop_
_entity.id
_entity.type
_entity.pdbx_description
1 polymer ?
#
loop_
_entity_poly.entity_id
_entity_poly.type
_entity_poly.pdbx_seq_one_letter_code
_entity_poly.pdbx_strand_id
1 'polypeptide(L)'
;MTEPNDDAHARSRRLQNRIEADSESIKRDLVRLVLTLVELVRQLMERQALRRVDEGDLSEEQIEELGLGLMQLAEAMSELQDHFGLSPEDLNLDLGPLGSLLPDERDRP
;
A
#
# COMPACT_ATOMS: atom_id res chain seq x y z
N MET A 1 37.65 -12.15 41.02
CA MET A 1 37.62 -10.99 40.10
C MET A 1 36.51 -11.25 39.12
N THR A 2 35.61 -10.28 38.99
CA THR A 2 34.22 -10.41 38.52
C THR A 2 34.12 -10.22 37.01
N GLU A 3 33.63 -11.21 36.26
CA GLU A 3 33.01 -10.96 34.93
C GLU A 3 31.78 -11.85 34.65
N PRO A 4 30.59 -11.57 35.24
CA PRO A 4 29.32 -12.09 34.76
C PRO A 4 28.45 -11.03 34.05
N ASN A 5 29.00 -9.87 33.66
CA ASN A 5 28.19 -8.72 33.20
C ASN A 5 28.07 -8.58 31.66
N ASP A 6 29.00 -9.12 30.86
CA ASP A 6 29.01 -8.87 29.41
C ASP A 6 27.91 -9.60 28.63
N ASP A 7 27.52 -10.80 29.06
CA ASP A 7 26.46 -11.58 28.41
C ASP A 7 25.06 -10.96 28.59
N ALA A 8 24.83 -10.28 29.70
CA ALA A 8 23.57 -9.60 29.98
C ALA A 8 23.39 -8.37 29.08
N HIS A 9 24.44 -7.57 28.90
CA HIS A 9 24.43 -6.40 28.01
C HIS A 9 24.33 -6.77 26.54
N ALA A 10 24.91 -7.90 26.13
CA ALA A 10 24.77 -8.43 24.77
C ALA A 10 23.34 -8.93 24.49
N ARG A 11 22.70 -9.60 25.46
CA ARG A 11 21.29 -10.03 25.34
C ARG A 11 20.33 -8.86 25.31
N SER A 12 20.53 -7.86 26.18
CA SER A 12 19.67 -6.67 26.21
C SER A 12 19.75 -5.90 24.89
N ARG A 13 20.95 -5.71 24.32
CA ARG A 13 21.13 -5.08 23.00
C ARG A 13 20.46 -5.87 21.88
N ARG A 14 20.56 -7.21 21.87
CA ARG A 14 19.87 -8.05 20.88
C ARG A 14 18.35 -7.95 20.96
N LEU A 15 17.78 -7.89 22.16
CA LEU A 15 16.34 -7.70 22.36
C LEU A 15 15.90 -6.31 21.91
N GLN A 16 16.67 -5.28 22.24
CA GLN A 16 16.41 -3.90 21.82
C GLN A 16 16.43 -3.76 20.30
N ASN A 17 17.46 -4.30 19.64
CA ASN A 17 17.54 -4.32 18.18
C ASN A 17 16.38 -5.09 17.54
N ARG A 18 15.87 -6.15 18.18
CA ARG A 18 14.72 -6.91 17.68
C ARG A 18 13.43 -6.12 17.79
N ILE A 19 13.22 -5.41 18.90
CA ILE A 19 12.05 -4.53 19.10
C ILE A 19 12.09 -3.33 18.14
N GLU A 20 13.26 -2.74 17.90
CA GLU A 20 13.43 -1.67 16.92
C GLU A 20 13.15 -2.17 15.49
N ALA A 21 13.63 -3.37 15.13
CA ALA A 21 13.30 -4.02 13.86
C ALA A 21 11.79 -4.31 13.73
N ASP A 22 11.13 -4.76 14.80
CA ASP A 22 9.68 -4.98 14.81
C ASP A 22 8.91 -3.65 14.59
N SER A 23 9.37 -2.54 15.17
CA SER A 23 8.76 -1.22 14.98
C SER A 23 8.88 -0.71 13.53
N GLU A 24 10.06 -0.85 12.91
CA GLU A 24 10.24 -0.49 11.50
C GLU A 24 9.44 -1.42 10.55
N SER A 25 9.32 -2.71 10.88
CA SER A 25 8.45 -3.64 10.16
C SER A 25 6.98 -3.23 10.23
N ILE A 26 6.48 -2.91 11.43
CA ILE A 26 5.08 -2.50 11.63
C ILE A 26 4.77 -1.21 10.86
N LYS A 27 5.70 -0.24 10.84
CA LYS A 27 5.53 0.98 10.03
C LYS A 27 5.39 0.67 8.55
N ARG A 28 6.26 -0.20 8.02
CA ARG A 28 6.22 -0.61 6.61
C ARG A 28 4.94 -1.37 6.27
N ASP A 29 4.49 -2.26 7.15
CA ASP A 29 3.24 -3.01 6.98
C ASP A 29 1.99 -2.12 7.04
N LEU A 30 1.99 -1.11 7.93
CA LEU A 30 0.90 -0.14 8.00
C LEU A 30 0.85 0.74 6.76
N VAL A 31 2.00 1.23 6.27
CA VAL A 31 2.09 1.99 5.03
C VAL A 31 1.58 1.15 3.86
N ARG A 32 2.03 -0.10 3.76
CA ARG A 32 1.55 -1.06 2.76
C ARG A 32 0.03 -1.20 2.81
N LEU A 33 -0.57 -1.36 3.99
CA LEU A 33 -2.02 -1.44 4.15
C LEU A 33 -2.73 -0.17 3.69
N VAL A 34 -2.23 1.01 4.05
CA VAL A 34 -2.82 2.29 3.63
C VAL A 34 -2.73 2.45 2.12
N LEU A 35 -1.57 2.20 1.51
CA LEU A 35 -1.39 2.27 0.06
C LEU A 35 -2.31 1.28 -0.66
N THR A 36 -2.46 0.07 -0.11
CA THR A 36 -3.39 -0.93 -0.62
C THR A 36 -4.85 -0.43 -0.61
N LEU A 37 -5.28 0.22 0.48
CA LEU A 37 -6.63 0.78 0.59
C LEU A 37 -6.85 1.93 -0.40
N VAL A 38 -5.86 2.80 -0.56
CA VAL A 38 -5.91 3.90 -1.54
C VAL A 38 -6.01 3.33 -2.96
N GLU A 39 -5.25 2.29 -3.28
CA GLU A 39 -5.28 1.62 -4.57
C GLU A 39 -6.65 0.98 -4.84
N LEU A 40 -7.24 0.31 -3.84
CA LEU A 40 -8.59 -0.23 -3.95
C LEU A 40 -9.61 0.88 -4.27
N VAL A 41 -9.54 2.01 -3.57
CA VAL A 41 -10.42 3.16 -3.82
C VAL A 41 -10.20 3.73 -5.22
N ARG A 42 -8.94 3.85 -5.68
CA ARG A 42 -8.61 4.28 -7.05
C ARG A 42 -9.29 3.40 -8.09
N GLN A 43 -9.17 2.08 -7.96
CA GLN A 43 -9.80 1.13 -8.89
C GLN A 43 -11.32 1.19 -8.85
N LEU A 44 -11.92 1.36 -7.67
CA LEU A 44 -13.37 1.54 -7.54
C LEU A 44 -13.84 2.82 -8.22
N MET A 45 -13.07 3.90 -8.07
CA MET A 45 -13.37 5.17 -8.73
C MET A 45 -13.23 5.06 -10.24
N GLU A 46 -12.19 4.39 -10.75
CA GLU A 46 -12.01 4.14 -12.18
C GLU A 46 -13.18 3.33 -12.76
N ARG A 47 -13.61 2.27 -12.06
CA ARG A 47 -14.80 1.50 -12.47
C ARG A 47 -16.08 2.33 -12.44
N GLN A 48 -16.24 3.22 -11.47
CA GLN A 48 -17.40 4.12 -11.39
C GLN A 48 -17.38 5.17 -12.49
N ALA A 49 -16.20 5.71 -12.80
CA ALA A 49 -15.97 6.67 -13.87
C ALA A 49 -16.47 6.07 -15.19
N LEU A 50 -15.95 4.89 -15.55
CA LEU A 50 -16.33 4.20 -16.79
C LEU A 50 -17.84 3.99 -16.90
N ARG A 51 -18.48 3.49 -15.84
CA ARG A 51 -19.94 3.30 -15.85
C ARG A 51 -20.71 4.61 -16.05
N ARG A 52 -20.34 5.68 -15.35
CA ARG A 52 -21.02 6.98 -15.50
C ARG A 52 -20.80 7.61 -16.86
N VAL A 53 -19.63 7.38 -17.49
CA VAL A 53 -19.39 7.79 -18.87
C VAL A 53 -20.31 7.04 -19.83
N ASP A 54 -20.40 5.71 -19.69
CA ASP A 54 -21.29 4.88 -20.52
C ASP A 54 -22.77 5.25 -20.36
N GLU A 55 -23.18 5.63 -19.14
CA GLU A 55 -24.54 6.07 -18.80
C GLU A 55 -24.83 7.53 -19.21
N GLY A 56 -23.81 8.31 -19.60
CA GLY A 56 -23.95 9.73 -19.95
C GLY A 56 -24.15 10.66 -18.75
N ASP A 57 -23.81 10.21 -17.55
CA ASP A 57 -23.99 10.91 -16.27
C ASP A 57 -22.90 11.96 -15.99
N LEU A 58 -21.90 12.08 -16.87
CA LEU A 58 -20.78 13.04 -16.75
C LEU A 58 -20.65 13.89 -18.03
N SER A 59 -20.38 15.19 -17.84
CA SER A 59 -19.98 16.07 -18.95
C SER A 59 -18.54 15.78 -19.40
N GLU A 60 -18.17 16.19 -20.62
CA GLU A 60 -16.80 16.06 -21.14
C GLU A 60 -15.76 16.69 -20.21
N GLU A 61 -16.04 17.87 -19.65
CA GLU A 61 -15.18 18.55 -18.69
C GLU A 61 -14.99 17.74 -17.40
N GLN A 62 -16.06 17.14 -16.88
CA GLN A 62 -15.98 16.28 -15.69
C GLN A 62 -15.18 14.99 -15.94
N ILE A 63 -15.24 14.47 -17.18
CA ILE A 63 -14.44 13.30 -17.58
C ILE A 63 -12.96 13.65 -17.61
N GLU A 64 -12.59 14.81 -18.18
CA GLU A 64 -11.21 15.28 -18.19
C GLU A 64 -10.68 15.53 -16.78
N GLU A 65 -11.43 16.24 -15.94
CA GLU A 65 -11.03 16.51 -14.54
C GLU A 65 -10.82 15.20 -13.75
N LEU A 66 -11.72 14.23 -13.93
CA LEU A 66 -11.63 12.92 -13.29
C LEU A 66 -10.41 12.14 -13.78
N GLY A 67 -10.16 12.13 -15.09
CA GLY A 67 -8.98 11.50 -15.68
C GLY A 67 -7.69 12.10 -15.13
N LEU A 68 -7.59 13.43 -15.09
CA LEU A 68 -6.44 14.14 -14.55
C LEU A 68 -6.20 13.82 -13.07
N GLY A 69 -7.26 13.80 -12.25
CA GLY A 69 -7.16 13.44 -10.84
C GLY A 69 -6.68 12.00 -10.63
N LEU A 70 -7.15 11.05 -11.43
CA LEU A 70 -6.68 9.65 -11.36
C LEU A 70 -5.21 9.51 -11.77
N MET A 71 -4.76 10.28 -12.76
CA MET A 71 -3.34 10.31 -13.17
C MET A 71 -2.44 10.87 -12.07
N GLN A 72 -2.84 11.98 -11.43
CA GLN A 72 -2.11 12.57 -10.31
C GLN A 72 -2.04 11.63 -9.12
N LEU A 73 -3.13 10.90 -8.84
CA LEU A 73 -3.14 9.88 -7.78
C LEU A 73 -2.18 8.73 -8.12
N ALA A 74 -2.14 8.26 -9.36
CA ALA A 74 -1.20 7.23 -9.78
C ALA A 74 0.27 7.67 -9.63
N GLU A 75 0.57 8.92 -9.97
CA GLU A 75 1.91 9.51 -9.79
C GLU A 75 2.31 9.57 -8.31
N ALA A 76 1.44 10.13 -7.46
CA ALA A 76 1.70 10.20 -6.01
C ALA A 76 1.85 8.80 -5.38
N MET A 77 1.08 7.81 -5.86
CA MET A 77 1.22 6.41 -5.43
C MET A 77 2.57 5.82 -5.83
N SER A 78 3.07 6.10 -7.04
CA SER A 78 4.39 5.67 -7.48
C SER A 78 5.49 6.27 -6.61
N GLU A 79 5.42 7.57 -6.32
CA GLU A 79 6.39 8.26 -5.47
C GLU A 79 6.44 7.68 -4.05
N LEU A 80 5.28 7.37 -3.46
CA LEU A 80 5.19 6.75 -2.14
C LEU A 80 5.71 5.31 -2.16
N GLN A 81 5.37 4.52 -3.18
CA GLN A 81 5.90 3.18 -3.35
C GLN A 81 7.43 3.19 -3.41
N ASP A 82 8.02 4.06 -4.22
CA ASP A 82 9.47 4.23 -4.33
C ASP A 82 10.10 4.65 -2.99
N HIS A 83 9.47 5.60 -2.28
CA HIS A 83 9.96 6.08 -0.99
C HIS A 83 10.03 4.97 0.08
N PHE A 84 9.06 4.06 0.07
CA PHE A 84 8.96 2.97 1.04
C PHE A 84 9.54 1.63 0.54
N GLY A 85 10.13 1.63 -0.67
CA GLY A 85 10.68 0.44 -1.31
C GLY A 85 9.63 -0.66 -1.46
N LEU A 86 8.43 -0.29 -1.87
CA LEU A 86 7.31 -1.18 -2.14
C LEU A 86 7.12 -1.29 -3.65
N SER A 87 6.82 -2.49 -4.11
CA SER A 87 6.43 -2.76 -5.49
C SER A 87 4.90 -2.75 -5.62
N PRO A 88 4.34 -2.61 -6.84
CA PRO A 88 2.90 -2.68 -7.06
C PRO A 88 2.29 -4.01 -6.56
N GLU A 89 3.02 -5.10 -6.73
CA GLU A 89 2.67 -6.45 -6.26
C GLU A 89 2.65 -6.56 -4.74
N ASP A 90 3.42 -5.73 -4.02
CA ASP A 90 3.30 -5.64 -2.56
C ASP A 90 1.94 -5.08 -2.15
N LEU A 91 1.27 -4.24 -2.95
CA LEU A 91 -0.04 -3.69 -2.57
C LEU A 91 -1.16 -4.74 -2.62
N ASN A 92 -0.95 -5.89 -3.25
CA ASN A 92 -1.98 -6.92 -3.25
C ASN A 92 -1.89 -7.78 -1.98
N LEU A 93 -2.53 -7.31 -0.91
CA LEU A 93 -2.54 -8.00 0.38
C LEU A 93 -3.34 -9.32 0.29
N ASP A 94 -2.71 -10.43 0.67
CA ASP A 94 -3.36 -11.72 0.85
C ASP A 94 -4.08 -11.73 2.21
N LEU A 95 -5.41 -11.87 2.18
CA LEU A 95 -6.25 -11.97 3.37
C LEU A 95 -6.53 -13.43 3.77
N GLY A 96 -5.86 -14.40 3.15
CA GLY A 96 -6.02 -15.83 3.38
C GLY A 96 -7.34 -16.36 2.80
N PRO A 97 -8.31 -16.81 3.61
CA PRO A 97 -9.57 -17.38 3.10
C PRO A 97 -10.45 -16.38 2.34
N LEU A 98 -10.19 -15.08 2.47
CA LEU A 98 -10.90 -14.03 1.73
C LEU A 98 -10.26 -13.72 0.36
N GLY A 99 -9.12 -14.34 0.04
CA GLY A 99 -8.37 -14.06 -1.18
C GLY A 99 -7.56 -12.77 -1.09
N SER A 100 -7.14 -12.24 -2.24
CA SER A 100 -6.35 -11.02 -2.33
C SER A 100 -7.25 -9.77 -2.31
N LEU A 101 -6.81 -8.69 -1.65
CA LEU A 101 -7.63 -7.49 -1.50
C LEU A 101 -7.84 -6.75 -2.83
N LEU A 102 -6.81 -6.71 -3.68
CA LEU A 102 -6.91 -6.11 -5.00
C LEU A 102 -7.32 -7.19 -6.02
N PRO A 103 -8.30 -6.93 -6.89
CA PRO A 103 -8.64 -7.80 -8.00
C PRO A 103 -7.47 -7.86 -9.00
N ASP A 104 -7.16 -9.05 -9.51
CA ASP A 104 -6.04 -9.26 -10.45
C ASP A 104 -6.32 -8.49 -11.75
N GLU A 105 -5.37 -7.67 -12.23
CA GLU A 105 -5.53 -6.94 -13.50
C GLU A 105 -5.77 -7.88 -14.70
N ARG A 106 -5.43 -9.16 -14.54
CA ARG A 106 -5.67 -10.25 -15.50
C ARG A 106 -7.14 -10.71 -15.61
N ASP A 107 -8.01 -10.30 -14.67
CA ASP A 107 -9.45 -10.62 -14.71
C ASP A 107 -10.28 -9.56 -15.46
N ARG A 108 -9.65 -8.57 -16.12
CA ARG A 108 -10.37 -7.67 -17.04
C ARG A 108 -10.77 -8.44 -18.32
N PRO A 109 -12.08 -8.50 -18.66
CA PRO A 109 -12.56 -9.13 -19.89
C PRO A 109 -12.15 -8.38 -21.16
#